data_AF-A0A8S2WIP2-F1
#
_entry.id   AF-A0A8S2WIP2-F1
#
_cell.length_a   1.000
_cell.length_b   1.000
_cell.length_c   1.000
_cell.angle_alpha   90.00
_cell.angle_beta   90.00
_cell.angle_gamma   90.00
#
_symmetry.space_group_name_H-M   'P 1'
#
loop_
_entity.id
_entity.type
_entity.pdbx_description
1 polymer ?
#
loop_
_entity_poly.entity_id
_entity_poly.type
_entity_poly.pdbx_seq_one_letter_code
_entity_poly.pdbx_strand_id
1 'polypeptide(L)'
;MGEKATTSDVVNGLINALGNTWPDVRESAWKALRKMSKKITTEDIMNTTITALENDNSFIRCNAYQALGKISEKEPTYDVT
;
A
#
# COMPACT_ATOMS: atom_id res chain seq x y z
N MET A 1 -17.66 6.42 -21.04
CA MET A 1 -16.32 6.95 -20.71
C MET A 1 -15.93 6.34 -19.38
N GLY A 2 -14.99 5.40 -19.38
CA GLY A 2 -14.54 4.76 -18.13
C GLY A 2 -13.67 5.74 -17.36
N GLU A 3 -14.02 6.02 -16.12
CA GLU A 3 -13.25 6.86 -15.23
C GLU A 3 -11.86 6.25 -15.07
N LYS A 4 -10.81 7.00 -15.43
CA LYS A 4 -9.44 6.54 -15.26
C LYS A 4 -9.14 6.57 -13.77
N ALA A 5 -9.05 5.40 -13.15
CA ALA A 5 -8.66 5.29 -11.74
C ALA A 5 -7.37 6.07 -11.47
N THR A 6 -7.39 6.92 -10.46
CA THR A 6 -6.23 7.68 -10.04
C THR A 6 -5.30 6.79 -9.22
N THR A 7 -4.03 7.19 -9.07
CA THR A 7 -3.08 6.48 -8.20
C THR A 7 -3.61 6.34 -6.78
N SER A 8 -4.30 7.38 -6.27
CA SER A 8 -4.92 7.37 -4.94
C SER A 8 -6.01 6.31 -4.81
N ASP A 9 -6.88 6.18 -5.81
CA ASP A 9 -7.95 5.16 -5.81
C ASP A 9 -7.38 3.75 -5.76
N VAL A 10 -6.30 3.52 -6.53
CA VAL A 10 -5.60 2.22 -6.54
C VAL A 10 -4.96 1.94 -5.19
N VAL A 11 -4.25 2.91 -4.59
CA VAL A 11 -3.61 2.74 -3.28
C VAL A 11 -4.65 2.49 -2.19
N ASN A 12 -5.76 3.23 -2.17
CA ASN A 12 -6.85 3.03 -1.21
C ASN A 12 -7.49 1.64 -1.35
N GLY A 13 -7.73 1.18 -2.59
CA GLY A 13 -8.21 -0.17 -2.86
C GLY A 13 -7.26 -1.25 -2.33
N LEU A 14 -5.95 -1.05 -2.49
CA LEU A 14 -4.94 -1.95 -1.97
C LEU A 14 -4.86 -1.94 -0.44
N ILE A 15 -4.96 -0.78 0.20
CA ILE A 15 -5.01 -0.65 1.67
C ILE A 15 -6.23 -1.40 2.23
N ASN A 16 -7.39 -1.29 1.58
CA ASN A 16 -8.57 -2.06 1.98
C ASN A 16 -8.35 -3.57 1.81
N ALA A 17 -7.71 -3.99 0.70
CA ALA A 17 -7.43 -5.39 0.44
C ALA A 17 -6.42 -6.02 1.43
N LEU A 18 -5.57 -5.22 2.10
CA LEU A 18 -4.73 -5.69 3.20
C LEU A 18 -5.55 -6.16 4.42
N GLY A 19 -6.79 -5.69 4.58
CA GLY A 19 -7.71 -6.13 5.62
C GLY A 19 -8.58 -7.32 5.23
N ASN A 20 -8.38 -7.90 4.04
CA ASN A 20 -9.22 -8.99 3.55
C ASN A 20 -9.07 -10.25 4.41
N THR A 21 -10.17 -11.02 4.55
CA THR A 21 -10.17 -12.26 5.32
C THR A 21 -9.29 -13.34 4.67
N TRP A 22 -9.19 -13.36 3.35
CA TRP A 22 -8.37 -14.32 2.60
C TRP A 22 -6.90 -13.91 2.58
N PRO A 23 -5.98 -14.78 3.06
CA PRO A 23 -4.54 -14.51 3.05
C PRO A 23 -3.99 -14.19 1.67
N ASP A 24 -4.43 -14.90 0.63
CA ASP A 24 -3.94 -14.72 -0.75
C ASP A 24 -4.27 -13.32 -1.30
N VAL A 25 -5.41 -12.76 -0.91
CA VAL A 25 -5.81 -11.40 -1.28
C VAL A 25 -4.92 -10.38 -0.58
N ARG A 26 -4.65 -10.57 0.72
CA ARG A 26 -3.74 -9.69 1.47
C ARG A 26 -2.33 -9.72 0.89
N GLU A 27 -1.82 -10.90 0.56
CA GLU A 27 -0.49 -11.06 -0.04
C GLU A 27 -0.42 -10.42 -1.43
N SER A 28 -1.48 -10.57 -2.24
CA SER A 28 -1.57 -9.95 -3.56
C SER A 28 -1.59 -8.42 -3.47
N ALA A 29 -2.35 -7.88 -2.52
CA ALA A 29 -2.40 -6.44 -2.26
C ALA A 29 -1.02 -5.89 -1.85
N TRP A 30 -0.31 -6.61 -0.99
CA TRP A 30 1.06 -6.28 -0.61
C TRP A 30 2.02 -6.29 -1.82
N LYS A 31 2.00 -7.36 -2.64
CA LYS A 31 2.85 -7.47 -3.83
C LYS A 31 2.60 -6.30 -4.79
N ALA A 32 1.36 -5.87 -4.93
CA ALA A 32 0.99 -4.73 -5.75
C ALA A 32 1.53 -3.40 -5.19
N LEU A 33 1.30 -3.12 -3.89
CA LEU A 33 1.84 -1.91 -3.23
C LEU A 33 3.36 -1.82 -3.36
N ARG A 34 4.08 -2.93 -3.15
CA ARG A 34 5.54 -2.98 -3.29
C ARG A 34 6.01 -2.75 -4.73
N LYS A 35 5.30 -3.29 -5.72
CA LYS A 35 5.63 -3.04 -7.14
C LYS A 35 5.34 -1.59 -7.53
N MET A 36 4.30 -0.99 -6.95
CA MET A 36 3.95 0.41 -7.17
C MET A 36 4.98 1.35 -6.55
N SER A 37 5.46 1.09 -5.33
CA SER A 37 6.50 1.91 -4.69
C SER A 37 7.85 1.89 -5.41
N LYS A 38 8.12 0.87 -6.24
CA LYS A 38 9.29 0.83 -7.13
C LYS A 38 9.12 1.65 -8.42
N LYS A 39 7.91 2.07 -8.77
CA LYS A 39 7.58 2.71 -10.06
C LYS A 39 6.98 4.11 -9.97
N ILE A 40 6.31 4.42 -8.86
CA ILE A 40 5.65 5.70 -8.61
C ILE A 40 6.48 6.50 -7.61
N THR A 41 6.45 7.82 -7.73
CA THR A 41 6.99 8.76 -6.75
C THR A 41 6.47 8.42 -5.36
N THR A 42 7.37 8.08 -4.45
CA THR A 42 7.08 7.69 -3.06
C THR A 42 6.11 8.66 -2.38
N GLU A 43 6.16 9.94 -2.76
CA GLU A 43 5.30 11.02 -2.27
C GLU A 43 3.79 10.78 -2.47
N ASP A 44 3.35 10.27 -3.62
CA ASP A 44 1.91 10.02 -3.88
C ASP A 44 1.37 8.87 -3.03
N ILE A 45 2.18 7.81 -2.89
CA ILE A 45 1.84 6.66 -2.05
C ILE A 45 1.84 7.09 -0.58
N MET A 46 2.81 7.90 -0.17
CA MET A 46 2.91 8.41 1.20
C MET A 46 1.72 9.29 1.56
N ASN A 47 1.35 10.27 0.73
CA ASN A 47 0.19 11.12 0.97
C ASN A 47 -1.10 10.32 1.11
N THR A 48 -1.34 9.38 0.19
CA THR A 48 -2.53 8.52 0.26
C THR A 48 -2.53 7.64 1.51
N THR A 49 -1.36 7.11 1.89
CA THR A 49 -1.24 6.27 3.07
C THR A 49 -1.40 7.08 4.37
N ILE A 50 -0.93 8.34 4.40
CA ILE A 50 -1.15 9.28 5.51
C ILE A 50 -2.65 9.57 5.66
N THR A 51 -3.37 9.83 4.57
CA THR A 51 -4.84 9.99 4.63
C THR A 51 -5.52 8.74 5.17
N ALA A 52 -5.05 7.55 4.82
CA ALA A 52 -5.58 6.30 5.36
C ALA A 52 -5.24 6.10 6.86
N LEU A 53 -4.15 6.67 7.36
CA LEU A 53 -3.83 6.72 8.79
C LEU A 53 -4.74 7.66 9.58
N GLU A 54 -5.25 8.71 8.94
CA GLU A 54 -6.19 9.66 9.55
C GLU A 54 -7.64 9.17 9.48
N ASN A 55 -7.89 7.98 8.92
CA ASN A 55 -9.24 7.45 8.75
C ASN A 55 -9.89 7.09 10.10
N ASP A 56 -11.17 7.43 10.26
CA ASP A 56 -11.93 7.11 11.47
C ASP A 56 -12.05 5.59 11.71
N ASN A 57 -12.02 4.80 10.63
CA ASN A 57 -12.07 3.36 10.71
C ASN A 57 -10.73 2.78 11.18
N SER A 58 -10.72 2.20 12.39
CA SER A 58 -9.55 1.58 13.00
C SER A 58 -8.95 0.45 12.17
N PHE A 59 -9.74 -0.28 11.39
CA PHE A 59 -9.26 -1.31 10.47
C PHE A 59 -8.46 -0.69 9.33
N ILE A 60 -8.94 0.41 8.74
CA ILE A 60 -8.25 1.11 7.66
C ILE A 60 -6.93 1.68 8.17
N ARG A 61 -6.93 2.30 9.36
CA ARG A 61 -5.68 2.77 9.99
C ARG A 61 -4.69 1.63 10.22
N CYS A 62 -5.14 0.49 10.74
CA CYS A 62 -4.27 -0.67 10.97
C CYS A 62 -3.66 -1.19 9.67
N ASN A 63 -4.44 -1.27 8.59
CA ASN A 63 -3.94 -1.66 7.28
C ASN A 63 -2.93 -0.65 6.72
N ALA A 64 -3.17 0.65 6.91
CA ALA A 64 -2.24 1.69 6.50
C ALA A 64 -0.90 1.62 7.27
N TYR A 65 -0.92 1.35 8.58
CA TYR A 65 0.31 1.09 9.35
C TYR A 65 1.08 -0.12 8.81
N GLN A 66 0.38 -1.21 8.50
CA GLN A 66 1.01 -2.40 7.89
C GLN A 66 1.61 -2.07 6.52
N ALA A 67 0.91 -1.29 5.69
CA ALA A 67 1.40 -0.84 4.40
C ALA A 67 2.70 -0.03 4.55
N LEU A 68 2.75 0.93 5.49
CA LEU A 68 3.95 1.74 5.72
C LEU A 68 5.14 0.92 6.17
N GLY A 69 4.98 0.05 7.18
CA GLY A 69 6.08 -0.79 7.65
C GLY A 69 6.68 -1.64 6.52
N LYS A 70 5.84 -2.10 5.59
CA LYS A 70 6.23 -2.92 4.44
C LYS A 70 6.77 -2.12 3.26
N ILE A 71 6.40 -0.86 3.09
CA ILE A 71 7.01 0.04 2.10
C ILE A 71 8.39 0.52 2.61
N SER A 72 8.55 0.71 3.92
CA SER A 72 9.81 1.11 4.55
C SER A 72 10.82 -0.03 4.75
N GLU A 73 10.35 -1.29 4.74
CA GLU A 73 11.23 -2.46 4.68
C GLU A 73 11.97 -2.44 3.34
N LYS A 74 13.14 -1.78 3.33
CA LYS A 74 14.15 -1.96 2.29
C LYS A 74 14.36 -3.46 2.11
N GLU A 75 14.38 -3.91 0.85
CA GLU A 75 14.89 -5.25 0.58
C GLU A 75 16.29 -5.34 1.23
N PRO A 76 16.62 -6.45 1.91
CA PRO A 76 18.01 -6.72 2.27
C PRO A 76 18.79 -6.70 0.96
N THR A 77 19.49 -5.60 0.70
CA THR A 77 20.48 -5.52 -0.36
C THR A 77 21.62 -6.37 0.14
N TYR A 78 21.62 -7.65 -0.23
CA TYR A 78 22.83 -8.45 -0.19
C TYR A 78 23.76 -7.87 -1.26
N ASP A 79 24.49 -6.81 -0.91
CA ASP A 79 25.69 -6.44 -1.64
C ASP A 79 26.69 -7.58 -1.43
N VAL A 80 26.71 -8.51 -2.37
CA VAL A 80 27.83 -9.44 -2.55
C VAL A 80 28.94 -8.66 -3.26
N THR A 81 29.80 -8.04 -2.46
CA THR A 81 31.10 -7.50 -2.88
C THR A 81 32.13 -8.59 -3.15
#